data_AF-A0A2L2T499-F1
#
_entry.id   AF-A0A2L2T499-F1
#
_cell.length_a   1.000
_cell.length_b   1.000
_cell.length_c   1.000
_cell.angle_alpha   90.00
_cell.angle_beta   90.00
_cell.angle_gamma   90.00
#
_symmetry.space_group_name_H-M   'P 1'
#
loop_
_entity.id
_entity.type
_entity.pdbx_description
1 polymer ?
#
loop_
_entity_poly.entity_id
_entity_poly.type
_entity_poly.pdbx_seq_one_letter_code
_entity_poly.pdbx_strand_id
1 'polypeptide(L)'
;MKDLIETPSATADPQSSENVLSIPGPSTVTLSKSRSSWCCIDDNRLRNNLFAAVGFLELANAGDFAANVWNDVPVPIYAIVFMAIGGTSAFVLSICAFFDSRKAWRNIKFLKQQKKLLKAEETSLSRDVFVEITTRELRIEVINRWLMDLLMGGGAMLISTGTFMAIGGANPKVWLASNILSGYLGNAPIALFGLLSAIWAVMVVFKMTSHRAAARKELQGSPTLRVLKERCFNVQVFFILNGASNILGGVGSMLTAERWWGYVILIPVIISSIFCNIWWRHRVGYDRPYISTLPATNLEIITETIEATSQLRHGIQDGAGVNLEHIFGDSVTLQEVLELFVKHDLFEQLSLRLVANKHVRHLFVHAEVTSVQVSVDGILAVAEEYHATIMGISMTFLKKHGPRHLLHRERFLLEVLGTYLVEHKKREEVTVEK
;
A
#
# COMPACT_ATOMS: atom_id res chain seq x y z
N MET A 1 -67.87 -19.27 30.61
CA MET A 1 -67.91 -18.23 29.56
C MET A 1 -66.88 -17.18 29.94
N LYS A 2 -65.70 -17.30 29.33
CA LYS A 2 -64.44 -16.65 29.70
C LYS A 2 -63.77 -16.34 28.36
N ASP A 3 -63.84 -15.10 27.90
CA ASP A 3 -63.16 -14.59 26.69
C ASP A 3 -62.53 -13.26 27.12
N LEU A 4 -61.33 -13.20 27.70
CA LEU A 4 -59.98 -13.34 27.12
C LEU A 4 -59.71 -12.37 25.95
N ILE A 5 -59.08 -11.27 26.35
CA ILE A 5 -58.52 -10.19 25.54
C ILE A 5 -57.39 -10.75 24.67
N GLU A 6 -57.53 -10.62 23.36
CA GLU A 6 -56.46 -10.92 22.41
C GLU A 6 -55.33 -9.91 22.55
N THR A 7 -54.13 -10.43 22.78
CA THR A 7 -52.87 -9.68 22.72
C THR A 7 -52.17 -10.10 21.43
N PRO A 8 -51.74 -9.19 20.54
CA PRO A 8 -51.03 -9.59 19.33
C PRO A 8 -49.61 -10.01 19.69
N SER A 9 -49.32 -11.30 19.48
CA SER A 9 -47.98 -11.89 19.56
C SER A 9 -47.21 -11.49 18.30
N ALA A 10 -46.30 -10.53 18.45
CA ALA A 10 -45.29 -10.23 17.44
C ALA A 10 -44.06 -11.11 17.69
N THR A 11 -44.04 -12.30 17.10
CA THR A 11 -42.80 -13.04 16.86
C THR A 11 -42.07 -12.33 15.72
N ALA A 12 -41.19 -11.39 16.09
CA ALA A 12 -40.20 -10.84 15.17
C ALA A 12 -39.07 -11.87 15.04
N ASP A 13 -38.90 -12.41 13.83
CA ASP A 13 -37.69 -13.12 13.43
C ASP A 13 -36.45 -12.22 13.69
N PRO A 14 -35.31 -12.79 14.10
CA PRO A 14 -34.10 -12.02 14.29
C PRO A 14 -33.67 -11.43 12.95
N GLN A 15 -33.74 -10.10 12.83
CA GLN A 15 -33.23 -9.35 11.69
C GLN A 15 -31.78 -9.77 11.41
N SER A 16 -31.56 -10.29 10.21
CA SER A 16 -30.26 -10.60 9.65
C SER A 16 -29.34 -9.38 9.72
N SER A 17 -28.10 -9.65 10.07
CA SER A 17 -26.95 -8.75 10.13
C SER A 17 -26.59 -8.11 8.78
N GLU A 18 -27.48 -7.30 8.20
CA GLU A 18 -27.26 -6.60 6.91
C GLU A 18 -26.67 -5.18 7.07
N ASN A 19 -26.46 -4.70 8.30
CA ASN A 19 -26.20 -3.27 8.57
C ASN A 19 -24.72 -2.89 8.76
N VAL A 20 -23.74 -3.70 8.36
CA VAL A 20 -22.31 -3.38 8.56
C VAL A 20 -21.52 -3.50 7.28
N LEU A 21 -20.78 -2.43 6.94
CA LEU A 21 -19.77 -2.45 5.87
C LEU A 21 -18.59 -3.30 6.33
N SER A 22 -18.75 -4.62 6.22
CA SER A 22 -17.73 -5.58 6.54
C SER A 22 -17.10 -6.09 5.25
N ILE A 23 -15.80 -5.84 5.10
CA ILE A 23 -14.95 -6.60 4.19
C ILE A 23 -14.13 -7.52 5.09
N PRO A 24 -14.64 -8.71 5.41
CA PRO A 24 -13.95 -9.65 6.28
C PRO A 24 -12.73 -10.21 5.56
N GLY A 25 -11.72 -10.60 6.36
CA GLY A 25 -10.64 -11.43 5.88
C GLY A 25 -11.08 -12.88 5.68
N PRO A 26 -10.19 -13.73 5.15
CA PRO A 26 -10.46 -15.16 5.04
C PRO A 26 -10.64 -15.80 6.42
N SER A 27 -11.62 -16.69 6.57
CA SER A 27 -11.76 -17.59 7.74
C SER A 27 -10.89 -18.85 7.61
N THR A 28 -10.36 -19.11 6.42
CA THR A 28 -9.47 -20.22 6.10
C THR A 28 -8.35 -19.76 5.20
N VAL A 29 -7.11 -20.09 5.56
CA VAL A 29 -5.89 -19.58 4.92
C VAL A 29 -4.98 -20.74 4.55
N THR A 30 -4.54 -20.78 3.31
CA THR A 30 -3.57 -21.78 2.85
C THR A 30 -2.16 -21.19 2.85
N LEU A 31 -1.28 -21.84 3.61
CA LEU A 31 0.10 -21.43 3.84
C LEU A 31 1.05 -22.43 3.21
N SER A 32 2.04 -21.96 2.46
CA SER A 32 3.12 -22.78 1.93
C SER A 32 4.46 -22.48 2.58
N LYS A 33 5.31 -23.49 2.66
CA LYS A 33 6.69 -23.35 3.12
C LYS A 33 7.60 -23.01 1.95
N SER A 34 8.24 -21.85 2.00
CA SER A 34 9.27 -21.43 1.04
C SER A 34 10.63 -21.33 1.72
N ARG A 35 11.57 -22.21 1.33
CA ARG A 35 12.93 -22.36 1.88
C ARG A 35 13.00 -22.45 3.42
N SER A 36 12.91 -21.32 4.12
CA SER A 36 12.99 -21.19 5.58
C SER A 36 11.79 -20.48 6.22
N SER A 37 10.82 -19.99 5.45
CA SER A 37 9.70 -19.19 5.93
C SER A 37 8.35 -19.65 5.37
N TRP A 38 7.30 -19.50 6.17
CA TRP A 38 5.92 -19.70 5.70
C TRP A 38 5.41 -18.45 5.00
N CYS A 39 4.64 -18.65 3.93
CA CYS A 39 4.02 -17.58 3.14
C CYS A 39 2.61 -18.00 2.75
N CYS A 40 1.67 -17.05 2.71
CA CYS A 40 0.34 -17.30 2.15
C CYS A 40 0.46 -17.59 0.65
N ILE A 41 -0.22 -18.65 0.18
CA ILE A 41 -0.24 -19.02 -1.24
C ILE A 41 -1.07 -18.01 -2.04
N ASP A 42 -2.18 -17.59 -1.43
CA ASP A 42 -3.10 -16.63 -2.00
C ASP A 42 -2.61 -15.20 -1.73
N ASP A 43 -1.88 -14.60 -2.69
CA ASP A 43 -1.54 -13.17 -2.64
C ASP A 43 -2.77 -12.33 -3.07
N ASN A 44 -3.90 -12.58 -2.41
CA ASN A 44 -5.21 -11.99 -2.68
C ASN A 44 -5.38 -10.65 -1.98
N ARG A 45 -4.33 -9.82 -1.93
CA ARG A 45 -4.43 -8.52 -1.27
C ARG A 45 -3.50 -7.47 -1.85
N LEU A 46 -3.91 -6.22 -1.71
CA LEU A 46 -3.05 -5.07 -1.96
C LEU A 46 -2.10 -4.91 -0.78
N ARG A 47 -0.79 -4.87 -1.03
CA ARG A 47 0.24 -4.68 -0.01
C ARG A 47 1.00 -3.36 -0.19
N ASN A 48 1.08 -2.57 0.86
CA ASN A 48 2.00 -1.44 1.03
C ASN A 48 3.40 -1.96 1.38
N ASN A 49 4.04 -2.59 0.39
CA ASN A 49 5.33 -3.26 0.52
C ASN A 49 6.44 -2.60 -0.32
N LEU A 50 6.30 -1.29 -0.59
CA LEU A 50 7.31 -0.47 -1.27
C LEU A 50 8.68 -0.73 -0.67
N PHE A 51 9.72 -0.90 -1.49
CA PHE A 51 11.06 -1.15 -1.00
C PHE A 51 11.76 0.15 -0.56
N ALA A 52 12.45 0.14 0.59
CA ALA A 52 13.01 1.37 1.17
C ALA A 52 14.12 1.94 0.29
N ALA A 53 14.91 1.05 -0.31
CA ALA A 53 15.99 1.42 -1.22
C ALA A 53 15.52 2.21 -2.46
N VAL A 54 14.26 2.05 -2.88
CA VAL A 54 13.71 2.77 -4.05
C VAL A 54 13.64 4.29 -3.80
N GLY A 55 13.55 4.73 -2.53
CA GLY A 55 13.63 6.15 -2.18
C GLY A 55 15.01 6.78 -2.43
N PHE A 56 16.03 5.96 -2.75
CA PHE A 56 17.37 6.40 -3.10
C PHE A 56 17.65 6.32 -4.60
N LEU A 57 16.67 6.05 -5.46
CA LEU A 57 16.90 5.99 -6.92
C LEU A 57 17.37 7.33 -7.48
N GLU A 58 16.89 8.46 -6.97
CA GLU A 58 17.41 9.78 -7.38
C GLU A 58 18.87 9.99 -6.98
N LEU A 59 19.29 9.41 -5.85
CA LEU A 59 20.70 9.41 -5.44
C LEU A 59 21.54 8.51 -6.35
N ALA A 60 20.98 7.37 -6.79
CA ALA A 60 21.61 6.49 -7.77
C ALA A 60 21.89 7.22 -9.08
N ASN A 61 20.89 7.98 -9.54
CA ASN A 61 20.97 8.75 -10.77
C ASN A 61 22.04 9.84 -10.66
N ALA A 62 22.14 10.54 -9.52
CA ALA A 62 23.20 11.52 -9.28
C ALA A 62 24.61 10.91 -9.11
N GLY A 63 24.72 9.57 -9.02
CA GLY A 63 25.98 8.86 -8.84
C GLY A 63 26.90 8.91 -10.06
N ASP A 64 26.41 9.35 -11.21
CA ASP A 64 27.17 9.58 -12.44
C ASP A 64 28.00 10.88 -12.44
N PHE A 65 27.93 11.67 -11.36
CA PHE A 65 28.68 12.93 -11.20
C PHE A 65 30.12 12.87 -11.67
N ALA A 66 30.89 11.92 -11.15
CA ALA A 66 32.30 11.79 -11.50
C ALA A 66 32.49 11.45 -12.99
N ALA A 67 31.59 10.65 -13.57
CA ALA A 67 31.60 10.24 -14.97
C ALA A 67 31.23 11.36 -15.95
N ASN A 68 30.43 12.34 -15.52
CA ASN A 68 30.03 13.45 -16.37
C ASN A 68 30.92 14.70 -16.18
N VAL A 69 31.51 14.90 -14.99
CA VAL A 69 32.26 16.12 -14.66
C VAL A 69 33.79 15.93 -14.72
N TRP A 70 34.30 14.75 -14.41
CA TRP A 70 35.74 14.50 -14.27
C TRP A 70 36.26 13.40 -15.22
N ASN A 71 35.53 13.13 -16.30
CA ASN A 71 35.89 12.13 -17.31
C ASN A 71 36.86 12.68 -18.36
N ASP A 72 37.95 13.27 -17.88
CA ASP A 72 39.11 13.65 -18.69
C ASP A 72 39.93 12.40 -19.03
N VAL A 73 40.58 12.36 -20.19
CA VAL A 73 41.43 11.23 -20.58
C VAL A 73 42.91 11.64 -20.47
N PRO A 74 43.73 10.98 -19.64
CA PRO A 74 43.42 9.85 -18.76
C PRO A 74 42.62 10.26 -17.51
N VAL A 75 41.73 9.37 -17.05
CA VAL A 75 40.84 9.67 -15.91
C VAL A 75 41.64 9.80 -14.61
N PRO A 76 41.48 10.89 -13.84
CA PRO A 76 42.13 11.03 -12.54
C PRO A 76 41.74 9.93 -11.55
N ILE A 77 42.68 9.47 -10.72
CA ILE A 77 42.44 8.37 -9.76
C ILE A 77 41.27 8.67 -8.82
N TYR A 78 41.16 9.91 -8.32
CA TYR A 78 40.05 10.29 -7.45
C TYR A 78 38.70 10.15 -8.17
N ALA A 79 38.65 10.50 -9.47
CA ALA A 79 37.44 10.39 -10.27
C ALA A 79 37.08 8.92 -10.52
N ILE A 80 38.07 8.06 -10.78
CA ILE A 80 37.87 6.60 -10.87
C ILE A 80 37.24 6.03 -9.59
N VAL A 81 37.72 6.44 -8.41
CA VAL A 81 37.18 5.98 -7.13
C VAL A 81 35.71 6.39 -6.98
N PHE A 82 35.38 7.66 -7.26
CA PHE A 82 33.99 8.13 -7.19
C PHE A 82 33.08 7.49 -8.24
N MET A 83 33.58 7.30 -9.48
CA MET A 83 32.87 6.57 -10.53
C MET A 83 32.58 5.13 -10.11
N ALA A 84 33.54 4.42 -9.51
CA ALA A 84 33.34 3.05 -9.05
C ALA A 84 32.28 2.97 -7.95
N ILE A 85 32.27 3.91 -6.99
CA ILE A 85 31.26 3.99 -5.93
C ILE A 85 29.87 4.29 -6.51
N GLY A 86 29.77 5.30 -7.37
CA GLY A 86 28.53 5.73 -8.01
C GLY A 86 27.93 4.64 -8.91
N GLY A 87 28.74 4.09 -9.81
CA GLY A 87 28.34 3.01 -10.72
C GLY A 87 27.93 1.74 -9.98
N THR A 88 28.63 1.35 -8.91
CA THR A 88 28.24 0.21 -8.08
C THR A 88 26.93 0.47 -7.33
N SER A 89 26.75 1.67 -6.78
CA SER A 89 25.52 2.05 -6.08
C SER A 89 24.31 2.03 -7.02
N ALA A 90 24.46 2.57 -8.23
CA ALA A 90 23.43 2.53 -9.27
C ALA A 90 23.09 1.10 -9.70
N PHE A 91 24.09 0.22 -9.82
CA PHE A 91 23.87 -1.20 -10.09
C PHE A 91 23.04 -1.88 -8.98
N VAL A 92 23.43 -1.72 -7.72
CA VAL A 92 22.72 -2.32 -6.57
C VAL A 92 21.29 -1.80 -6.47
N LEU A 93 21.08 -0.50 -6.69
CA LEU A 93 19.75 0.11 -6.65
C LEU A 93 18.87 -0.31 -7.84
N SER A 94 19.43 -0.54 -9.02
CA SER A 94 18.67 -1.11 -10.15
C SER A 94 18.19 -2.54 -9.87
N ILE A 95 19.01 -3.37 -9.20
CA ILE A 95 18.60 -4.69 -8.72
C ILE A 95 17.45 -4.57 -7.71
N CYS A 96 17.54 -3.61 -6.78
CA CYS A 96 16.48 -3.36 -5.80
C CYS A 96 15.17 -2.91 -6.47
N ALA A 97 15.23 -2.01 -7.45
CA ALA A 97 14.09 -1.59 -8.25
C ALA A 97 13.47 -2.76 -9.01
N PHE A 98 14.28 -3.67 -9.56
CA PHE A 98 13.77 -4.87 -10.22
C PHE A 98 13.00 -5.79 -9.27
N PHE A 99 13.49 -5.97 -8.04
CA PHE A 99 12.75 -6.72 -7.01
C PHE A 99 11.47 -6.00 -6.58
N ASP A 100 11.47 -4.67 -6.49
CA ASP A 100 10.25 -3.91 -6.18
C ASP A 100 9.23 -3.96 -7.33
N SER A 101 9.68 -3.89 -8.58
CA SER A 101 8.85 -4.04 -9.77
C SER A 101 8.10 -5.36 -9.79
N ARG A 102 8.75 -6.45 -9.35
CA ARG A 102 8.08 -7.75 -9.17
C ARG A 102 6.98 -7.73 -8.11
N LYS A 103 7.17 -6.97 -7.02
CA LYS A 103 6.12 -6.78 -6.00
C LYS A 103 4.98 -5.92 -6.54
N ALA A 104 5.31 -4.83 -7.23
CA ALA A 104 4.33 -3.97 -7.88
C ALA A 104 3.48 -4.75 -8.90
N TRP A 105 4.11 -5.65 -9.66
CA TRP A 105 3.42 -6.51 -10.62
C TRP A 105 2.39 -7.44 -9.97
N ARG A 106 2.68 -7.96 -8.76
CA ARG A 106 1.72 -8.79 -8.00
C ARG A 106 0.49 -7.97 -7.60
N ASN A 107 0.70 -6.77 -7.05
CA ASN A 107 -0.37 -5.84 -6.73
C ASN A 107 -1.18 -5.47 -8.00
N ILE A 108 -0.52 -5.20 -9.13
CA ILE A 108 -1.18 -4.93 -10.41
C ILE A 108 -2.04 -6.10 -10.87
N LYS A 109 -1.54 -7.34 -10.79
CA LYS A 109 -2.29 -8.54 -11.16
C LYS A 109 -3.53 -8.70 -10.28
N PHE A 110 -3.37 -8.55 -8.96
CA PHE A 110 -4.47 -8.56 -8.00
C PHE A 110 -5.53 -7.51 -8.35
N LEU A 111 -5.13 -6.25 -8.54
CA LEU A 111 -6.05 -5.15 -8.85
C LEU A 111 -6.76 -5.34 -10.21
N LYS A 112 -6.07 -5.87 -11.21
CA LYS A 112 -6.69 -6.20 -12.52
C LYS A 112 -7.75 -7.29 -12.39
N GLN A 113 -7.46 -8.35 -11.62
CA GLN A 113 -8.40 -9.44 -11.37
C GLN A 113 -9.62 -8.94 -10.60
N GLN A 114 -9.41 -8.21 -9.51
CA GLN A 114 -10.49 -7.65 -8.71
C GLN A 114 -11.36 -6.67 -9.51
N LYS A 115 -10.75 -5.80 -10.32
CA LYS A 115 -11.50 -4.89 -11.20
C LYS A 115 -12.38 -5.64 -12.19
N LYS A 116 -11.90 -6.76 -12.75
CA LYS A 116 -12.69 -7.58 -13.68
C LYS A 116 -13.93 -8.15 -12.98
N LEU A 117 -13.76 -8.64 -11.75
CA LEU A 117 -14.83 -9.22 -10.95
C LEU A 117 -15.86 -8.16 -10.54
N LEU A 118 -15.42 -7.03 -9.98
CA LEU A 118 -16.32 -5.93 -9.62
C LEU A 118 -17.08 -5.37 -10.84
N LYS A 119 -16.49 -5.41 -12.04
CA LYS A 119 -17.19 -4.99 -13.26
C LYS A 119 -18.25 -5.99 -13.73
N ALA A 120 -18.14 -7.27 -13.34
CA ALA A 120 -19.12 -8.30 -13.68
C ALA A 120 -20.38 -8.22 -12.82
N GLU A 121 -20.29 -7.61 -11.63
CA GLU A 121 -21.43 -7.34 -10.75
C GLU A 121 -22.44 -6.37 -11.38
N GLU A 122 -23.69 -6.46 -10.91
CA GLU A 122 -24.79 -5.58 -11.33
C GLU A 122 -24.52 -4.11 -11.01
N THR A 123 -25.07 -3.22 -11.84
CA THR A 123 -24.79 -1.79 -11.74
C THR A 123 -25.43 -1.18 -10.48
N SER A 124 -24.60 -0.93 -9.47
CA SER A 124 -24.99 -0.31 -8.21
C SER A 124 -24.03 0.82 -7.84
N LEU A 125 -24.43 1.72 -6.93
CA LEU A 125 -23.54 2.78 -6.44
C LEU A 125 -22.30 2.17 -5.77
N SER A 126 -22.49 1.12 -4.97
CA SER A 126 -21.38 0.39 -4.32
C SER A 126 -20.37 -0.13 -5.36
N ARG A 127 -20.86 -0.71 -6.47
CA ARG A 127 -20.01 -1.19 -7.55
C ARG A 127 -19.16 -0.08 -8.12
N ASP A 128 -19.77 1.05 -8.46
CA ASP A 128 -19.07 2.19 -9.07
C ASP A 128 -17.98 2.73 -8.14
N VAL A 129 -18.27 2.81 -6.83
CA VAL A 129 -17.30 3.21 -5.80
C VAL A 129 -16.10 2.28 -5.75
N PHE A 130 -16.31 0.96 -5.63
CA PHE A 130 -15.20 0.00 -5.54
C PHE A 130 -14.44 -0.17 -6.85
N VAL A 131 -15.10 -0.05 -8.01
CA VAL A 131 -14.44 -0.06 -9.33
C VAL A 131 -13.56 1.17 -9.50
N GLU A 132 -14.01 2.35 -9.07
CA GLU A 132 -13.24 3.58 -9.16
C GLU A 132 -12.02 3.56 -8.22
N ILE A 133 -12.20 3.09 -6.98
CA ILE A 133 -11.09 2.92 -6.02
C ILE A 133 -10.04 1.95 -6.59
N THR A 134 -10.48 0.77 -7.04
CA THR A 134 -9.59 -0.25 -7.62
C THR A 134 -8.89 0.27 -8.88
N THR A 135 -9.58 1.06 -9.71
CA THR A 135 -8.99 1.67 -10.89
C THR A 135 -7.92 2.68 -10.54
N ARG A 136 -8.16 3.52 -9.52
CA ARG A 136 -7.17 4.49 -9.06
C ARG A 136 -5.96 3.80 -8.43
N GLU A 137 -6.18 2.84 -7.53
CA GLU A 137 -5.09 2.06 -6.92
C GLU A 137 -4.24 1.38 -8.00
N LEU A 138 -4.87 0.83 -9.05
CA LEU A 138 -4.16 0.25 -10.18
C LEU A 138 -3.29 1.28 -10.89
N ARG A 139 -3.81 2.49 -11.14
CA ARG A 139 -3.04 3.57 -11.77
C ARG A 139 -1.90 4.05 -10.90
N ILE A 140 -2.11 4.16 -9.58
CA ILE A 140 -1.05 4.49 -8.62
C ILE A 140 0.05 3.42 -8.68
N GLU A 141 -0.31 2.14 -8.61
CA GLU A 141 0.68 1.05 -8.61
C GLU A 141 1.44 0.97 -9.95
N VAL A 142 0.76 1.21 -11.07
CA VAL A 142 1.37 1.23 -12.41
C VAL A 142 2.30 2.44 -12.55
N ILE A 143 1.84 3.65 -12.27
CA ILE A 143 2.57 4.89 -12.56
C ILE A 143 3.63 5.15 -11.49
N ASN A 144 3.22 5.20 -10.22
CA ASN A 144 4.10 5.64 -9.13
C ASN A 144 4.96 4.53 -8.53
N ARG A 145 4.94 3.32 -9.10
CA ARG A 145 5.78 2.23 -8.60
C ARG A 145 6.38 1.43 -9.74
N TRP A 146 5.55 0.69 -10.48
CA TRP A 146 6.06 -0.19 -11.53
C TRP A 146 6.79 0.58 -12.66
N LEU A 147 6.21 1.68 -13.15
CA LEU A 147 6.81 2.51 -14.18
C LEU A 147 8.05 3.26 -13.66
N MET A 148 8.03 3.72 -12.41
CA MET A 148 9.21 4.30 -11.74
C MET A 148 10.36 3.29 -11.71
N ASP A 149 10.10 2.09 -11.19
CA ASP A 149 11.12 1.03 -11.09
C ASP A 149 11.69 0.66 -12.48
N LEU A 150 10.83 0.61 -13.50
CA LEU A 150 11.24 0.31 -14.86
C LEU A 150 12.12 1.42 -15.45
N LEU A 151 11.66 2.67 -15.40
CA LEU A 151 12.34 3.79 -16.04
C LEU A 151 13.57 4.23 -15.25
N MET A 152 13.44 4.47 -13.95
CA MET A 152 14.56 4.91 -13.11
C MET A 152 15.51 3.75 -12.79
N GLY A 153 15.00 2.54 -12.52
CA GLY A 153 15.86 1.37 -12.34
C GLY A 153 16.59 0.97 -13.62
N GLY A 154 15.92 1.05 -14.77
CA GLY A 154 16.53 0.88 -16.08
C GLY A 154 17.59 1.97 -16.38
N GLY A 155 17.28 3.23 -16.09
CA GLY A 155 18.21 4.35 -16.20
C GLY A 155 19.46 4.16 -15.34
N ALA A 156 19.30 3.75 -14.08
CA ALA A 156 20.41 3.45 -13.17
C ALA A 156 21.31 2.31 -13.68
N MET A 157 20.75 1.31 -14.37
CA MET A 157 21.53 0.24 -15.01
C MET A 157 22.37 0.77 -16.19
N LEU A 158 21.79 1.65 -17.02
CA LEU A 158 22.51 2.29 -18.13
C LEU A 158 23.62 3.21 -17.61
N ILE A 159 23.31 4.02 -16.59
CA ILE A 159 24.28 4.85 -15.87
C ILE A 159 25.44 4.01 -15.36
N SER A 160 25.16 2.95 -14.60
CA SER A 160 26.18 2.05 -14.06
C SER A 160 27.08 1.48 -15.16
N THR A 161 26.48 1.00 -16.25
CA THR A 161 27.22 0.46 -17.39
C THR A 161 28.11 1.51 -18.04
N GLY A 162 27.59 2.71 -18.29
CA GLY A 162 28.36 3.83 -18.83
C GLY A 162 29.50 4.22 -17.90
N THR A 163 29.26 4.37 -16.60
CA THR A 163 30.28 4.70 -15.62
C THR A 163 31.42 3.68 -15.57
N PHE A 164 31.13 2.37 -15.65
CA PHE A 164 32.20 1.35 -15.73
C PHE A 164 32.96 1.39 -17.06
N MET A 165 32.28 1.72 -18.18
CA MET A 165 32.94 1.95 -19.46
C MET A 165 33.88 3.16 -19.43
N ALA A 166 33.51 4.24 -18.73
CA ALA A 166 34.35 5.43 -18.55
C ALA A 166 35.68 5.10 -17.86
N ILE A 167 35.66 4.26 -16.82
CA ILE A 167 36.87 3.87 -16.08
C ILE A 167 37.89 3.17 -16.98
N GLY A 168 37.44 2.36 -17.95
CA GLY A 168 38.31 1.68 -18.92
C GLY A 168 38.65 2.50 -20.18
N GLY A 169 38.16 3.75 -20.27
CA GLY A 169 38.03 4.53 -21.49
C GLY A 169 39.28 5.24 -22.00
N ALA A 170 40.37 4.52 -22.30
CA ALA A 170 41.47 5.08 -23.11
C ALA A 170 41.14 5.11 -24.62
N ASN A 171 40.11 4.39 -25.06
CA ASN A 171 39.67 4.32 -26.45
C ASN A 171 38.57 5.37 -26.73
N PRO A 172 38.75 6.28 -27.72
CA PRO A 172 37.77 7.31 -28.05
C PRO A 172 36.35 6.80 -28.33
N LYS A 173 36.22 5.59 -28.89
CA LYS A 173 34.90 4.98 -29.15
C LYS A 173 34.20 4.53 -27.86
N VAL A 174 34.96 4.04 -26.89
CA VAL A 174 34.45 3.62 -25.57
C VAL A 174 34.05 4.85 -24.75
N TRP A 175 34.85 5.91 -24.81
CA TRP A 175 34.53 7.20 -24.18
C TRP A 175 33.23 7.80 -24.73
N LEU A 176 33.06 7.84 -26.06
CA LEU A 176 31.84 8.36 -26.68
C LEU A 176 30.61 7.52 -26.31
N ALA A 177 30.74 6.18 -26.38
CA ALA A 177 29.66 5.27 -26.01
C ALA A 177 29.27 5.42 -24.52
N SER A 178 30.26 5.59 -23.63
CA SER A 178 30.04 5.85 -22.21
C SER A 178 29.22 7.12 -22.00
N ASN A 179 29.62 8.25 -22.59
CA ASN A 179 28.93 9.53 -22.39
C ASN A 179 27.50 9.53 -22.95
N ILE A 180 27.26 8.84 -24.07
CA ILE A 180 25.90 8.66 -24.60
C ILE A 180 25.06 7.83 -23.62
N LEU A 181 25.62 6.76 -23.08
CA LEU A 181 24.92 5.81 -22.23
C LEU A 181 24.62 6.38 -20.83
N SER A 182 25.61 7.00 -20.18
CA SER A 182 25.45 7.59 -18.84
C SER A 182 24.77 8.96 -18.89
N GLY A 183 25.16 9.83 -19.82
CA GLY A 183 24.71 11.22 -19.86
C GLY A 183 23.32 11.42 -20.47
N TYR A 184 23.02 10.73 -21.57
CA TYR A 184 21.77 10.96 -22.32
C TYR A 184 20.77 9.82 -22.17
N LEU A 185 21.16 8.59 -22.53
CA LEU A 185 20.23 7.46 -22.57
C LEU A 185 19.82 6.99 -21.17
N GLY A 186 20.72 7.06 -20.19
CA GLY A 186 20.41 6.78 -18.79
C GLY A 186 19.45 7.79 -18.16
N ASN A 187 19.56 9.07 -18.55
CA ASN A 187 18.79 10.15 -17.95
C ASN A 187 17.43 10.40 -18.63
N ALA A 188 17.27 10.08 -19.93
CA ALA A 188 16.01 10.31 -20.66
C ALA A 188 14.80 9.56 -20.06
N PRO A 189 14.91 8.29 -19.60
CA PRO A 189 13.84 7.60 -18.88
C PRO A 189 13.37 8.33 -17.61
N ILE A 190 14.29 8.99 -16.89
CA ILE A 190 13.98 9.74 -15.66
C ILE A 190 13.12 10.97 -16.01
N ALA A 191 13.50 11.72 -17.04
CA ALA A 191 12.73 12.87 -17.51
C ALA A 191 11.32 12.47 -17.99
N LEU A 192 11.21 11.37 -18.73
CA LEU A 192 9.91 10.83 -19.16
C LEU A 192 9.05 10.43 -17.96
N PHE A 193 9.62 9.73 -16.98
CA PHE A 193 8.92 9.39 -15.75
C PHE A 193 8.43 10.64 -15.01
N GLY A 194 9.29 11.66 -14.90
CA GLY A 194 8.96 12.92 -14.25
C GLY A 194 7.72 13.60 -14.83
N LEU A 195 7.62 13.65 -16.16
CA LEU A 195 6.46 14.20 -16.85
C LEU A 195 5.19 13.39 -16.56
N LEU A 196 5.25 12.06 -16.70
CA LEU A 196 4.09 11.18 -16.49
C LEU A 196 3.62 11.22 -15.03
N SER A 197 4.56 11.22 -14.08
CA SER A 197 4.28 11.32 -12.65
C SER A 197 3.62 12.67 -12.30
N ALA A 198 4.02 13.77 -12.94
CA ALA A 198 3.44 15.08 -12.68
C ALA A 198 2.00 15.21 -13.21
N ILE A 199 1.75 14.72 -14.43
CA ILE A 199 0.39 14.66 -14.99
C ILE A 199 -0.52 13.85 -14.07
N TRP A 200 -0.04 12.71 -13.58
CA TRP A 200 -0.76 11.89 -12.63
C TRP A 200 -0.99 12.57 -11.28
N ALA A 201 0.01 13.27 -10.75
CA ALA A 201 -0.12 14.02 -9.50
C ALA A 201 -1.22 15.08 -9.57
N VAL A 202 -1.28 15.84 -10.68
CA VAL A 202 -2.33 16.84 -10.90
C VAL A 202 -3.72 16.21 -10.89
N MET A 203 -3.90 15.07 -11.58
CA MET A 203 -5.18 14.35 -11.58
C MET A 203 -5.60 13.91 -10.17
N VAL A 204 -4.67 13.38 -9.37
CA VAL A 204 -4.97 12.94 -8.00
C VAL A 204 -5.31 14.13 -7.10
N VAL A 205 -4.58 15.25 -7.22
CA VAL A 205 -4.85 16.46 -6.43
C VAL A 205 -6.25 17.00 -6.72
N PHE A 206 -6.67 17.06 -7.99
CA PHE A 206 -8.02 17.45 -8.36
C PHE A 206 -9.08 16.52 -7.74
N LYS A 207 -8.87 15.20 -7.82
CA LYS A 207 -9.78 14.23 -7.20
C LYS A 207 -9.89 14.41 -5.69
N MET A 208 -8.78 14.61 -4.99
CA MET A 208 -8.77 14.88 -3.54
C MET A 208 -9.50 16.19 -3.20
N THR A 209 -9.38 17.21 -4.05
CA THR A 209 -10.14 18.46 -3.90
C THR A 209 -11.64 18.22 -4.09
N SER A 210 -12.04 17.40 -5.06
CA SER A 210 -13.44 16.99 -5.23
C SER A 210 -13.98 16.23 -4.02
N HIS A 211 -13.22 15.27 -3.47
CA HIS A 211 -13.59 14.55 -2.24
C HIS A 211 -13.80 15.53 -1.07
N ARG A 212 -12.88 16.48 -0.87
CA ARG A 212 -12.98 17.51 0.18
C ARG A 212 -14.18 18.42 -0.02
N ALA A 213 -14.50 18.79 -1.26
CA ALA A 213 -15.63 19.64 -1.59
C ALA A 213 -16.97 18.94 -1.33
N ALA A 214 -17.09 17.67 -1.75
CA ALA A 214 -18.28 16.86 -1.49
C ALA A 214 -18.47 16.62 0.02
N ALA A 215 -17.40 16.23 0.72
CA ALA A 215 -17.43 16.03 2.17
C ALA A 215 -17.81 17.27 2.97
N ARG A 216 -17.38 18.46 2.53
CA ARG A 216 -17.73 19.71 3.23
C ARG A 216 -19.25 19.97 3.22
N LYS A 217 -19.94 19.53 2.17
CA LYS A 217 -21.40 19.69 2.03
C LYS A 217 -22.14 18.64 2.87
N GLU A 218 -21.79 17.37 2.68
CA GLU A 218 -22.56 16.25 3.28
C GLU A 218 -22.22 15.95 4.75
N LEU A 219 -20.99 16.24 5.19
CA LEU A 219 -20.51 15.87 6.54
C LEU A 219 -20.33 17.08 7.46
N GLN A 220 -21.06 18.16 7.23
CA GLN A 220 -20.93 19.36 8.04
C GLN A 220 -21.31 19.08 9.50
N GLY A 221 -20.38 19.30 10.43
CA GLY A 221 -20.57 19.02 11.86
C GLY A 221 -20.16 17.61 12.31
N SER A 222 -19.88 16.69 11.40
CA SER A 222 -19.41 15.33 11.74
C SER A 222 -17.90 15.29 12.05
N PRO A 223 -17.46 14.52 13.07
CA PRO A 223 -16.03 14.31 13.33
C PRO A 223 -15.31 13.64 12.15
N THR A 224 -16.02 12.83 11.36
CA THR A 224 -15.51 12.13 10.18
C THR A 224 -15.02 13.10 9.09
N LEU A 225 -15.59 14.31 9.01
CA LEU A 225 -15.11 15.36 8.09
C LEU A 225 -13.64 15.74 8.36
N ARG A 226 -13.23 15.81 9.63
CA ARG A 226 -11.86 16.17 10.00
C ARG A 226 -10.88 15.10 9.53
N VAL A 227 -11.19 13.84 9.80
CA VAL A 227 -10.35 12.68 9.45
C VAL A 227 -10.23 12.55 7.93
N LEU A 228 -11.33 12.74 7.19
CA LEU A 228 -11.31 12.72 5.72
C LEU A 228 -10.50 13.89 5.13
N LYS A 229 -10.60 15.09 5.70
CA LYS A 229 -9.76 16.24 5.28
C LYS A 229 -8.28 15.97 5.50
N GLU A 230 -7.92 15.42 6.66
CA GLU A 230 -6.54 15.04 6.97
C GLU A 230 -6.02 13.98 5.99
N ARG A 231 -6.86 12.98 5.67
CA ARG A 231 -6.54 11.97 4.66
C ARG A 231 -6.26 12.61 3.29
N CYS A 232 -7.17 13.45 2.81
CA CYS A 232 -7.02 14.13 1.53
C CYS A 232 -5.77 15.02 1.52
N PHE A 233 -5.49 15.73 2.61
CA PHE A 233 -4.30 16.56 2.76
C PHE A 233 -3.01 15.72 2.68
N ASN A 234 -2.93 14.61 3.41
CA ASN A 234 -1.75 13.74 3.39
C ASN A 234 -1.45 13.18 2.00
N VAL A 235 -2.51 12.83 1.24
CA VAL A 235 -2.40 12.40 -0.16
C VAL A 235 -1.94 13.57 -1.04
N GLN A 236 -2.55 14.76 -0.89
CA GLN A 236 -2.17 15.94 -1.68
C GLN A 236 -0.71 16.34 -1.45
N VAL A 237 -0.25 16.40 -0.20
CA VAL A 237 1.15 16.71 0.14
C VAL A 237 2.11 15.76 -0.55
N PHE A 238 1.83 14.45 -0.49
CA PHE A 238 2.64 13.44 -1.17
C PHE A 238 2.71 13.69 -2.68
N PHE A 239 1.56 13.82 -3.34
CA PHE A 239 1.53 13.93 -4.80
C PHE A 239 2.09 15.27 -5.30
N ILE A 240 1.90 16.36 -4.58
CA ILE A 240 2.48 17.67 -4.92
C ILE A 240 4.02 17.60 -4.82
N LEU A 241 4.54 17.13 -3.69
CA LEU A 241 5.99 17.05 -3.47
C LEU A 241 6.63 16.04 -4.43
N ASN A 242 6.05 14.85 -4.58
CA ASN A 242 6.57 13.83 -5.49
C ASN A 242 6.51 14.30 -6.95
N GLY A 243 5.40 14.89 -7.39
CA GLY A 243 5.26 15.42 -8.75
C GLY A 243 6.26 16.54 -9.06
N ALA A 244 6.42 17.51 -8.15
CA ALA A 244 7.40 18.59 -8.31
C ALA A 244 8.84 18.07 -8.31
N SER A 245 9.15 17.15 -7.41
CA SER A 245 10.49 16.55 -7.31
C SER A 245 10.84 15.76 -8.57
N ASN A 246 9.91 15.01 -9.14
CA ASN A 246 10.17 14.22 -10.34
C ASN A 246 10.33 15.10 -11.60
N ILE A 247 9.65 16.25 -11.69
CA ILE A 247 9.93 17.24 -12.75
C ILE A 247 11.34 17.80 -12.58
N LEU A 248 11.67 18.27 -11.37
CA LEU A 248 12.98 18.86 -11.09
C LEU A 248 14.11 17.85 -11.24
N GLY A 249 13.89 16.59 -10.86
CA GLY A 249 14.79 15.47 -11.07
C GLY A 249 14.98 15.17 -12.56
N GLY A 250 13.90 15.12 -13.33
CA GLY A 250 13.93 14.99 -14.78
C GLY A 250 14.74 16.09 -15.46
N VAL A 251 14.46 17.36 -15.14
CA VAL A 251 15.19 18.52 -15.68
C VAL A 251 16.66 18.49 -15.22
N GLY A 252 16.90 18.23 -13.94
CA GLY A 252 18.24 18.11 -13.36
C GLY A 252 19.06 17.04 -14.07
N SER A 253 18.50 15.84 -14.27
CA SER A 253 19.14 14.72 -14.95
C SER A 253 19.52 15.00 -16.41
N MET A 254 18.81 15.90 -17.09
CA MET A 254 19.19 16.32 -18.44
C MET A 254 20.31 17.36 -18.42
N LEU A 255 20.30 18.24 -17.42
CA LEU A 255 21.33 19.27 -17.26
C LEU A 255 22.67 18.67 -16.82
N THR A 256 22.66 17.59 -16.04
CA THR A 256 23.88 16.93 -15.54
C THR A 256 24.76 16.35 -16.65
N ALA A 257 24.22 16.12 -17.85
CA ALA A 257 24.99 15.68 -19.01
C ALA A 257 25.98 16.74 -19.51
N GLU A 258 25.68 18.03 -19.30
CA GLU A 258 26.48 19.14 -19.83
C GLU A 258 26.95 20.12 -18.76
N ARG A 259 26.30 20.15 -17.59
CA ARG A 259 26.48 21.22 -16.58
C ARG A 259 26.53 20.65 -15.17
N TRP A 260 27.68 20.84 -14.50
CA TRP A 260 27.91 20.36 -13.14
C TRP A 260 26.92 20.95 -12.10
N TRP A 261 26.41 22.17 -12.30
CA TRP A 261 25.45 22.77 -11.38
C TRP A 261 24.08 22.07 -11.42
N GLY A 262 23.80 21.25 -12.44
CA GLY A 262 22.62 20.38 -12.48
C GLY A 262 22.55 19.44 -11.27
N TYR A 263 23.70 18.99 -10.75
CA TYR A 263 23.75 18.16 -9.54
C TYR A 263 23.34 18.92 -8.27
N VAL A 264 23.51 20.24 -8.23
CA VAL A 264 23.04 21.07 -7.09
C VAL A 264 21.51 21.05 -7.04
N ILE A 265 20.83 21.02 -8.19
CA ILE A 265 19.37 20.87 -8.28
C ILE A 265 18.91 19.49 -7.78
N LEU A 266 19.72 18.44 -7.96
CA LEU A 266 19.36 17.09 -7.51
C LEU A 266 19.39 16.93 -5.99
N ILE A 267 20.11 17.75 -5.24
CA ILE A 267 20.16 17.68 -3.76
C ILE A 267 18.75 17.76 -3.13
N PRO A 268 17.95 18.83 -3.36
CA PRO A 268 16.59 18.88 -2.82
C PRO A 268 15.66 17.79 -3.39
N VAL A 269 15.90 17.33 -4.62
CA VAL A 269 15.15 16.21 -5.23
C VAL A 269 15.38 14.91 -4.47
N ILE A 270 16.63 14.59 -4.13
CA ILE A 270 17.00 13.39 -3.36
C ILE A 270 16.35 13.44 -1.97
N ILE A 271 16.46 14.57 -1.27
CA ILE A 271 15.85 14.75 0.06
C ILE A 271 14.33 14.55 -0.03
N SER A 272 13.69 15.14 -1.04
CA SER A 272 12.25 15.01 -1.25
C SER A 272 11.83 13.59 -1.62
N SER A 273 12.63 12.86 -2.40
CA SER A 273 12.37 11.44 -2.74
C SER A 273 12.39 10.54 -1.50
N ILE A 274 13.40 10.74 -0.62
CA ILE A 274 13.47 10.03 0.67
C ILE A 274 12.25 10.38 1.54
N PHE A 275 11.92 11.67 1.65
CA PHE A 275 10.74 12.11 2.38
C PHE A 275 9.46 11.48 1.82
N CYS A 276 9.26 11.48 0.50
CA CYS A 276 8.08 10.93 -0.15
C CYS A 276 7.98 9.41 0.09
N ASN A 277 9.09 8.67 0.09
CA ASN A 277 9.10 7.24 0.41
C ASN A 277 8.63 6.98 1.85
N ILE A 278 9.14 7.73 2.82
CA ILE A 278 8.75 7.64 4.23
C ILE A 278 7.29 8.04 4.41
N TRP A 279 6.89 9.16 3.80
CA TRP A 279 5.54 9.68 3.88
C TRP A 279 4.52 8.72 3.27
N TRP A 280 4.85 8.08 2.15
CA TRP A 280 4.03 7.03 1.56
C TRP A 280 3.81 5.89 2.55
N ARG A 281 4.88 5.31 3.12
CA ARG A 281 4.78 4.19 4.06
C ARG A 281 3.93 4.52 5.28
N HIS A 282 4.11 5.71 5.84
CA HIS A 282 3.59 6.05 7.16
C HIS A 282 2.28 6.83 7.12
N ARG A 283 1.94 7.52 6.02
CA ARG A 283 0.77 8.41 5.96
C ARG A 283 -0.19 8.11 4.79
N VAL A 284 0.30 7.61 3.66
CA VAL A 284 -0.53 7.46 2.44
C VAL A 284 -0.90 6.02 2.12
N GLY A 285 0.07 5.13 2.03
CA GLY A 285 -0.14 3.72 1.68
C GLY A 285 -0.93 2.97 2.75
N TYR A 286 -1.63 1.93 2.31
CA TYR A 286 -2.37 1.01 3.16
C TYR A 286 -2.39 -0.37 2.51
N ASP A 287 -2.69 -1.38 3.31
CA ASP A 287 -3.03 -2.72 2.83
C ASP A 287 -4.55 -2.83 2.75
N ARG A 288 -5.07 -3.62 1.80
CA ARG A 288 -6.48 -3.99 1.81
C ARG A 288 -6.73 -5.41 1.30
N PRO A 289 -7.73 -6.11 1.85
CA PRO A 289 -8.07 -7.46 1.40
C PRO A 289 -8.75 -7.48 0.04
N TYR A 290 -8.88 -8.69 -0.50
CA TYR A 290 -9.81 -8.99 -1.56
C TYR A 290 -11.25 -8.69 -1.14
N ILE A 291 -12.04 -8.16 -2.07
CA ILE A 291 -13.46 -7.87 -1.90
C ILE A 291 -14.18 -9.01 -2.59
N SER A 292 -14.63 -9.99 -1.80
CA SER A 292 -15.32 -11.18 -2.29
C SER A 292 -16.77 -10.92 -2.66
N THR A 293 -17.44 -10.11 -1.84
CA THR A 293 -18.83 -9.73 -2.00
C THR A 293 -18.90 -8.22 -1.94
N LEU A 294 -19.75 -7.64 -2.80
CA LEU A 294 -19.95 -6.21 -2.84
C LEU A 294 -20.74 -5.79 -1.59
N PRO A 295 -20.16 -5.01 -0.66
CA PRO A 295 -20.87 -4.65 0.54
C PRO A 295 -21.88 -3.54 0.25
N ALA A 296 -22.99 -3.52 0.99
CA ALA A 296 -23.92 -2.40 0.97
C ALA A 296 -23.20 -1.13 1.45
N THR A 297 -23.27 -0.06 0.66
CA THR A 297 -22.64 1.22 0.97
C THR A 297 -23.72 2.29 1.09
N ASN A 298 -23.95 2.77 2.30
CA ASN A 298 -24.66 4.02 2.55
C ASN A 298 -23.75 4.93 3.40
N LEU A 299 -24.11 6.21 3.52
CA LEU A 299 -23.29 7.19 4.22
C LEU A 299 -23.10 6.81 5.71
N GLU A 300 -24.19 6.46 6.38
CA GLU A 300 -24.25 6.13 7.81
C GLU A 300 -23.36 4.93 8.16
N ILE A 301 -23.54 3.80 7.46
CA ILE A 301 -22.75 2.57 7.64
C ILE A 301 -21.26 2.85 7.42
N ILE A 302 -20.89 3.64 6.40
CA ILE A 302 -19.47 3.99 6.16
C ILE A 302 -18.92 4.80 7.34
N THR A 303 -19.65 5.82 7.80
CA THR A 303 -19.21 6.68 8.91
C THR A 303 -19.10 5.91 10.23
N GLU A 304 -20.11 5.10 10.57
CA GLU A 304 -20.10 4.25 11.76
C GLU A 304 -18.94 3.25 11.73
N THR A 305 -18.67 2.65 10.57
CA THR A 305 -17.56 1.69 10.42
C THR A 305 -16.20 2.37 10.59
N ILE A 306 -16.05 3.61 10.12
CA ILE A 306 -14.82 4.41 10.34
C ILE A 306 -14.65 4.72 11.83
N GLU A 307 -15.71 5.17 12.49
CA GLU A 307 -15.68 5.51 13.92
C GLU A 307 -15.38 4.29 14.78
N ALA A 308 -16.05 3.16 14.54
CA ALA A 308 -15.80 1.90 15.23
C ALA A 308 -14.36 1.40 15.01
N THR A 309 -13.84 1.49 13.77
CA THR A 309 -12.45 1.10 13.47
C THR A 309 -11.43 2.01 14.19
N SER A 310 -11.70 3.31 14.25
CA SER A 310 -10.85 4.28 14.93
C SER A 310 -10.86 4.07 16.45
N GLN A 311 -12.04 3.87 17.04
CA GLN A 311 -12.20 3.56 18.47
C GLN A 311 -11.47 2.26 18.83
N LEU A 312 -11.61 1.20 18.03
CA LEU A 312 -10.89 -0.05 18.24
C LEU A 312 -9.37 0.15 18.17
N ARG A 313 -8.88 0.92 17.19
CA ARG A 313 -7.46 1.25 17.05
C ARG A 313 -6.93 1.96 18.29
N HIS A 314 -7.63 3.02 18.72
CA HIS A 314 -7.25 3.79 19.91
C HIS A 314 -7.29 2.95 21.18
N GLY A 315 -8.33 2.12 21.36
CA GLY A 315 -8.42 1.18 22.48
C GLY A 315 -7.22 0.22 22.55
N ILE A 316 -6.73 -0.28 21.41
CA ILE A 316 -5.55 -1.16 21.38
C ILE A 316 -4.24 -0.38 21.58
N GLN A 317 -4.14 0.82 21.01
CA GLN A 317 -2.91 1.63 21.03
C GLN A 317 -2.66 2.29 22.40
N ASP A 318 -3.71 2.85 23.01
CA ASP A 318 -3.65 3.53 24.30
C ASP A 318 -3.70 2.51 25.47
N GLY A 319 -4.15 1.28 25.20
CA GLY A 319 -4.12 0.12 26.09
C GLY A 319 -2.73 -0.47 26.36
N ALA A 320 -1.67 0.35 26.33
CA ALA A 320 -0.32 -0.01 26.78
C ALA A 320 -0.29 -0.17 28.33
N GLY A 321 -1.09 -1.12 28.84
CA GLY A 321 -1.25 -1.40 30.27
C GLY A 321 -2.66 -1.86 30.68
N VAL A 322 -3.69 -1.56 29.88
CA VAL A 322 -5.09 -1.92 30.20
C VAL A 322 -5.45 -3.25 29.52
N ASN A 323 -6.06 -4.16 30.29
CA ASN A 323 -6.57 -5.43 29.78
C ASN A 323 -7.55 -5.17 28.63
N LEU A 324 -7.54 -6.06 27.63
CA LEU A 324 -8.45 -6.00 26.47
C LEU A 324 -9.93 -6.26 26.88
N GLU A 325 -10.23 -6.26 28.19
CA GLU A 325 -11.55 -6.37 28.82
C GLU A 325 -12.52 -5.31 28.32
N HIS A 326 -12.08 -4.09 27.99
CA HIS A 326 -13.00 -3.09 27.39
C HIS A 326 -13.41 -3.45 25.94
N ILE A 327 -12.62 -4.26 25.23
CA ILE A 327 -12.91 -4.66 23.84
C ILE A 327 -13.78 -5.91 23.80
N PHE A 328 -13.61 -6.82 24.75
CA PHE A 328 -14.21 -8.15 24.73
C PHE A 328 -15.05 -8.50 25.98
N GLY A 329 -15.14 -7.61 26.97
CA GLY A 329 -15.80 -7.87 28.26
C GLY A 329 -14.93 -8.67 29.26
N ASP A 330 -15.54 -9.03 30.40
CA ASP A 330 -14.86 -9.71 31.52
C ASP A 330 -14.49 -11.18 31.23
N SER A 331 -15.07 -11.81 30.20
CA SER A 331 -14.83 -13.21 29.84
C SER A 331 -14.56 -13.39 28.34
N VAL A 332 -13.34 -13.12 27.91
CA VAL A 332 -12.95 -13.21 26.49
C VAL A 332 -12.75 -14.65 26.06
N THR A 333 -13.54 -15.13 25.10
CA THR A 333 -13.37 -16.47 24.53
C THR A 333 -12.44 -16.46 23.32
N LEU A 334 -11.76 -17.59 23.04
CA LEU A 334 -10.91 -17.71 21.84
C LEU A 334 -11.72 -17.49 20.56
N GLN A 335 -12.97 -17.96 20.53
CA GLN A 335 -13.87 -17.77 19.41
C GLN A 335 -14.11 -16.29 19.10
N GLU A 336 -14.46 -15.47 20.09
CA GLU A 336 -14.69 -14.02 19.90
C GLU A 336 -13.46 -13.31 19.34
N VAL A 337 -12.26 -13.70 19.78
CA VAL A 337 -11.00 -13.12 19.27
C VAL A 337 -10.77 -13.52 17.81
N LEU A 338 -11.02 -14.78 17.45
CA LEU A 338 -10.88 -15.24 16.07
C LEU A 338 -11.91 -14.60 15.15
N GLU A 339 -13.15 -14.44 15.62
CA GLU A 339 -14.21 -13.73 14.90
C GLU A 339 -13.85 -12.26 14.67
N LEU A 340 -13.29 -11.57 15.69
CA LEU A 340 -12.75 -10.22 15.53
C LEU A 340 -11.65 -10.20 14.45
N PHE A 341 -10.77 -11.20 14.44
CA PHE A 341 -9.67 -11.27 13.49
C PHE A 341 -10.15 -11.49 12.06
N VAL A 342 -11.21 -12.27 11.87
CA VAL A 342 -11.86 -12.42 10.56
C VAL A 342 -12.55 -11.11 10.18
N LYS A 343 -13.37 -10.53 11.07
CA LYS A 343 -14.09 -9.27 10.84
C LYS A 343 -13.17 -8.12 10.42
N HIS A 344 -11.99 -8.03 11.02
CA HIS A 344 -11.01 -6.96 10.75
C HIS A 344 -9.83 -7.39 9.85
N ASP A 345 -9.88 -8.55 9.20
CA ASP A 345 -8.85 -9.01 8.23
C ASP A 345 -7.43 -9.18 8.83
N LEU A 346 -7.37 -9.64 10.08
CA LEU A 346 -6.15 -9.98 10.81
C LEU A 346 -5.83 -11.48 10.79
N PHE A 347 -6.82 -12.34 10.47
CA PHE A 347 -6.70 -13.80 10.58
C PHE A 347 -5.58 -14.40 9.73
N GLU A 348 -5.36 -13.90 8.50
CA GLU A 348 -4.26 -14.35 7.64
C GLU A 348 -2.89 -14.17 8.31
N GLN A 349 -2.66 -13.02 8.92
CA GLN A 349 -1.38 -12.71 9.58
C GLN A 349 -1.21 -13.47 10.89
N LEU A 350 -2.31 -13.69 11.63
CA LEU A 350 -2.30 -14.57 12.79
C LEU A 350 -1.94 -16.01 12.40
N SER A 351 -2.54 -16.54 11.34
CA SER A 351 -2.29 -17.89 10.84
C SER A 351 -0.81 -18.11 10.52
N LEU A 352 -0.19 -17.15 9.81
CA LEU A 352 1.26 -17.15 9.58
C LEU A 352 2.06 -17.16 10.89
N ARG A 353 1.62 -16.40 11.89
CA ARG A 353 2.30 -16.30 13.18
C ARG A 353 2.21 -17.59 13.98
N LEU A 354 1.04 -18.25 13.98
CA LEU A 354 0.82 -19.53 14.66
C LEU A 354 1.71 -20.62 14.05
N VAL A 355 1.72 -20.73 12.73
CA VAL A 355 2.53 -21.72 11.99
C VAL A 355 4.04 -21.46 12.11
N ALA A 356 4.46 -20.21 12.31
CA ALA A 356 5.86 -19.86 12.55
C ALA A 356 6.28 -19.98 14.04
N ASN A 357 5.35 -20.09 14.98
CA ASN A 357 5.64 -20.09 16.41
C ASN A 357 6.06 -21.48 16.90
N LYS A 358 7.27 -21.59 17.47
CA LYS A 358 7.82 -22.87 17.94
C LYS A 358 6.94 -23.61 18.96
N HIS A 359 6.17 -22.89 19.77
CA HIS A 359 5.35 -23.48 20.84
C HIS A 359 4.08 -24.16 20.33
N VAL A 360 3.47 -23.63 19.26
CA VAL A 360 2.18 -24.12 18.74
C VAL A 360 2.26 -24.66 17.32
N ARG A 361 3.40 -24.49 16.64
CA ARG A 361 3.58 -24.95 15.25
C ARG A 361 3.28 -26.43 15.06
N HIS A 362 3.63 -27.28 16.02
CA HIS A 362 3.41 -28.73 15.94
C HIS A 362 1.93 -29.11 15.86
N LEU A 363 1.03 -28.22 16.28
CA LEU A 363 -0.42 -28.39 16.21
C LEU A 363 -0.97 -28.18 14.79
N PHE A 364 -0.26 -27.40 13.96
CA PHE A 364 -0.70 -27.01 12.62
C PHE A 364 0.15 -27.62 11.51
N VAL A 365 1.41 -27.97 11.80
CA VAL A 365 2.39 -28.42 10.81
C VAL A 365 2.94 -29.79 11.19
N HIS A 366 2.68 -30.77 10.33
CA HIS A 366 3.37 -32.06 10.37
C HIS A 366 4.72 -31.99 9.63
N ALA A 367 5.70 -32.78 10.06
CA ALA A 367 7.12 -32.64 9.72
C ALA A 367 7.44 -32.65 8.20
N GLU A 368 6.60 -33.27 7.39
CA GLU A 368 6.81 -33.48 5.95
C GLU A 368 5.96 -32.56 5.05
N VAL A 369 5.08 -31.74 5.62
CA VAL A 369 4.09 -31.00 4.84
C VAL A 369 4.62 -29.64 4.37
N THR A 370 4.53 -29.40 3.06
CA THR A 370 4.95 -28.14 2.40
C THR A 370 3.81 -27.12 2.29
N SER A 371 2.56 -27.52 2.52
CA SER A 371 1.37 -26.67 2.47
C SER A 371 0.38 -27.03 3.57
N VAL A 372 -0.04 -26.06 4.38
CA VAL A 372 -0.95 -26.23 5.51
C VAL A 372 -2.14 -25.29 5.35
N GLN A 373 -3.33 -25.79 5.61
CA GLN A 373 -4.55 -24.99 5.69
C GLN A 373 -4.87 -24.72 7.15
N VAL A 374 -5.03 -23.44 7.51
CA VAL A 374 -5.41 -23.00 8.86
C VAL A 374 -6.78 -22.37 8.77
N SER A 375 -7.77 -22.90 9.50
CA SER A 375 -9.12 -22.36 9.59
C SER A 375 -9.46 -21.97 11.02
N VAL A 376 -10.47 -21.10 11.19
CA VAL A 376 -11.00 -20.75 12.52
C VAL A 376 -11.45 -22.02 13.26
N ASP A 377 -12.27 -22.84 12.60
CA ASP A 377 -12.77 -24.10 13.18
C ASP A 377 -11.62 -25.06 13.52
N GLY A 378 -10.57 -25.10 12.68
CA GLY A 378 -9.39 -25.92 12.93
C GLY A 378 -8.58 -25.46 14.14
N ILE A 379 -8.57 -24.15 14.45
CA ILE A 379 -7.94 -23.63 15.67
C ILE A 379 -8.80 -23.94 16.90
N LEU A 380 -10.13 -23.83 16.80
CA LEU A 380 -11.06 -24.13 17.89
C LEU A 380 -11.15 -25.64 18.21
N ALA A 381 -10.83 -26.50 17.25
CA ALA A 381 -10.78 -27.96 17.41
C ALA A 381 -9.49 -28.46 18.07
N VAL A 382 -8.51 -27.59 18.35
CA VAL A 382 -7.29 -27.96 19.07
C VAL A 382 -7.63 -28.31 20.53
N ALA A 383 -6.82 -29.15 21.17
CA ALA A 383 -7.02 -29.47 22.58
C ALA A 383 -7.02 -28.20 23.45
N GLU A 384 -7.97 -28.14 24.40
CA GLU A 384 -8.24 -26.95 25.23
C GLU A 384 -7.01 -26.46 26.01
N GLU A 385 -6.07 -27.36 26.31
CA GLU A 385 -4.80 -27.04 26.97
C GLU A 385 -3.97 -25.99 26.20
N TYR A 386 -4.12 -25.92 24.87
CA TYR A 386 -3.40 -24.95 24.03
C TYR A 386 -4.19 -23.66 23.83
N HIS A 387 -5.47 -23.59 24.18
CA HIS A 387 -6.31 -22.40 23.96
C HIS A 387 -5.75 -21.17 24.68
N ALA A 388 -5.28 -21.31 25.92
CA ALA A 388 -4.64 -20.22 26.66
C ALA A 388 -3.36 -19.72 25.97
N THR A 389 -2.55 -20.62 25.41
CA THR A 389 -1.32 -20.27 24.70
C THR A 389 -1.61 -19.55 23.39
N ILE A 390 -2.57 -20.06 22.61
CA ILE A 390 -3.02 -19.45 21.35
C ILE A 390 -3.61 -18.07 21.63
N MET A 391 -4.44 -17.94 22.67
CA MET A 391 -4.98 -16.66 23.12
C MET A 391 -3.88 -15.65 23.44
N GLY A 392 -2.85 -16.05 24.21
CA GLY A 392 -1.72 -15.18 24.53
C GLY A 392 -0.96 -14.71 23.28
N ILE A 393 -0.78 -15.59 22.29
CA ILE A 393 -0.16 -15.24 21.00
C ILE A 393 -1.05 -14.25 20.23
N SER A 394 -2.35 -14.50 20.16
CA SER A 394 -3.33 -13.64 19.48
C SER A 394 -3.36 -12.25 20.10
N MET A 395 -3.41 -12.13 21.43
CA MET A 395 -3.42 -10.83 22.11
C MET A 395 -2.10 -10.08 21.95
N THR A 396 -0.96 -10.78 22.01
CA THR A 396 0.35 -10.18 21.75
C THR A 396 0.44 -9.67 20.30
N PHE A 397 -0.08 -10.45 19.35
CA PHE A 397 -0.14 -10.06 17.95
C PHE A 397 -1.06 -8.84 17.75
N LEU A 398 -2.25 -8.84 18.34
CA LEU A 398 -3.20 -7.74 18.26
C LEU A 398 -2.60 -6.44 18.80
N LYS A 399 -1.95 -6.46 19.97
CA LYS A 399 -1.29 -5.29 20.54
C LYS A 399 -0.17 -4.75 19.65
N LYS A 400 0.64 -5.63 19.06
CA LYS A 400 1.81 -5.23 18.28
C LYS A 400 1.49 -4.80 16.85
N HIS A 401 0.57 -5.48 16.18
CA HIS A 401 0.30 -5.31 14.75
C HIS A 401 -1.10 -4.74 14.46
N GLY A 402 -2.04 -4.91 15.38
CA GLY A 402 -3.43 -4.42 15.26
C GLY A 402 -3.54 -2.92 14.98
N PRO A 403 -2.88 -2.02 15.75
CA PRO A 403 -3.03 -0.58 15.52
C PRO A 403 -2.65 -0.14 14.11
N ARG A 404 -1.54 -0.69 13.57
CA ARG A 404 -1.10 -0.38 12.22
C ARG A 404 -2.05 -0.93 11.16
N HIS A 405 -2.56 -2.15 11.35
CA HIS A 405 -3.52 -2.76 10.45
C HIS A 405 -4.86 -2.01 10.42
N LEU A 406 -5.37 -1.63 11.59
CA LEU A 406 -6.60 -0.85 11.70
C LEU A 406 -6.43 0.56 11.11
N LEU A 407 -5.26 1.17 11.24
CA LEU A 407 -4.93 2.42 10.55
C LEU A 407 -4.95 2.27 9.02
N HIS A 408 -4.47 1.13 8.48
CA HIS A 408 -4.57 0.84 7.05
C HIS A 408 -6.03 0.68 6.61
N ARG A 409 -6.83 -0.05 7.40
CA ARG A 409 -8.26 -0.24 7.14
C ARG A 409 -9.02 1.09 7.17
N GLU A 410 -8.78 1.94 8.16
CA GLU A 410 -9.38 3.26 8.26
C GLU A 410 -9.03 4.14 7.05
N ARG A 411 -7.78 4.12 6.59
CA ARG A 411 -7.40 4.82 5.35
C ARG A 411 -8.21 4.34 4.16
N PHE A 412 -8.36 3.02 4.00
CA PHE A 412 -9.17 2.46 2.93
C PHE A 412 -10.64 2.89 3.04
N LEU A 413 -11.24 2.85 4.24
CA LEU A 413 -12.61 3.29 4.47
C LEU A 413 -12.81 4.78 4.17
N LEU A 414 -11.84 5.63 4.47
CA LEU A 414 -11.88 7.05 4.10
C LEU A 414 -11.81 7.26 2.58
N GLU A 415 -11.11 6.39 1.85
CA GLU A 415 -11.13 6.38 0.39
C GLU A 415 -12.50 5.94 -0.16
N VAL A 416 -13.14 4.97 0.49
CA VAL A 416 -14.52 4.55 0.20
C VAL A 416 -15.47 5.71 0.40
N LEU A 417 -15.41 6.38 1.56
CA LEU A 417 -16.25 7.53 1.88
C LEU A 417 -16.08 8.67 0.85
N GLY A 418 -14.84 9.08 0.59
CA GLY A 418 -14.57 10.18 -0.34
C GLY A 418 -15.04 9.87 -1.76
N THR A 419 -14.91 8.62 -2.20
CA THR A 419 -15.38 8.19 -3.53
C THR A 419 -16.91 8.06 -3.57
N TYR A 420 -17.52 7.50 -2.53
CA TYR A 420 -18.97 7.41 -2.37
C TYR A 420 -19.65 8.77 -2.52
N LEU A 421 -19.16 9.79 -1.80
CA LEU A 421 -19.72 11.14 -1.85
C LEU A 421 -19.69 11.76 -3.26
N VAL A 422 -18.65 11.46 -4.04
CA VAL A 422 -18.52 11.98 -5.41
C VAL A 422 -19.40 11.20 -6.38
N GLU A 423 -19.44 9.87 -6.29
CA GLU A 423 -20.26 9.04 -7.19
C GLU A 423 -21.76 9.19 -6.90
N HIS A 424 -22.14 9.36 -5.62
CA HIS A 424 -23.52 9.68 -5.23
C HIS A 424 -24.00 10.96 -5.91
N LYS A 425 -23.22 12.04 -5.77
CA LYS A 425 -23.53 13.34 -6.39
C LYS A 425 -23.66 13.27 -7.91
N LYS A 426 -22.79 12.52 -8.58
CA LYS A 426 -22.88 12.31 -10.04
C LYS A 426 -24.18 11.62 -10.44
N ARG A 427 -24.62 10.61 -9.68
CA ARG A 427 -25.88 9.91 -9.96
C ARG A 427 -27.10 10.80 -9.73
N GLU A 428 -27.07 11.66 -8.71
CA GLU A 428 -28.14 12.65 -8.49
C GLU A 428 -28.23 13.62 -9.66
N GLU A 429 -27.11 14.17 -10.13
CA GLU A 429 -27.08 15.09 -11.28
C GLU A 429 -27.65 14.45 -12.56
N VAL A 430 -27.27 13.20 -12.85
CA VAL A 430 -27.79 12.44 -14.01
C VAL A 430 -29.29 12.13 -13.89
N THR A 431 -29.82 12.05 -12.67
CA THR A 431 -31.26 11.80 -12.44
C THR A 431 -32.09 13.08 -12.56
N VAL A 432 -31.52 14.24 -12.26
CA VAL A 432 -32.17 15.55 -12.40
C VAL A 432 -32.20 16.02 -13.87
N GLU A 433 -31.26 15.58 -14.69
CA GLU A 433 -31.20 15.90 -16.13
C GLU A 433 -32.07 14.99 -17.03
N LYS A 434 -32.62 13.89 -16.49
CA LYS A 434 -33.54 12.99 -17.18
C LYS A 434 -34.98 13.24 -16.76
#